data_AF-A0A933MVY6-F1
#
_entry.id   AF-A0A933MVY6-F1
#
_cell.length_a   1.000
_cell.length_b   1.000
_cell.length_c   1.000
_cell.angle_alpha   90.00
_cell.angle_beta   90.00
_cell.angle_gamma   90.00
#
_symmetry.space_group_name_H-M   'P 1'
#
loop_
_entity.id
_entity.type
_entity.pdbx_description
1 polymer ?
#
loop_
_entity_poly.entity_id
_entity_poly.type
_entity_poly.pdbx_seq_one_letter_code
_entity_poly.pdbx_strand_id
1 'polypeptide(L)'
;MEIIRFEQEVRNVCDYALNLFGLDRLKFRPMRRKNDHVNTKRGFVIGRTNLKTGLITIDIFTPRFRKPKKISSILRTLAHEAAHHQKTPYRSRFMGRIINRSHYPIFYRQVARNIKKFKKDKTLEAYFK
;
A
#
# COMPACT_ATOMS: atom_id res chain seq x y z
N MET A 1 -0.21 24.01 8.06
CA MET A 1 -1.62 23.52 8.10
C MET A 1 -1.94 22.55 6.96
N GLU A 2 -1.47 22.78 5.74
CA GLU A 2 -1.79 21.94 4.55
C GLU A 2 -1.33 20.47 4.65
N ILE A 3 -0.12 20.23 5.18
CA ILE A 3 0.42 18.87 5.35
C ILE A 3 -0.44 18.03 6.30
N ILE A 4 -0.87 18.61 7.43
CA ILE A 4 -1.70 17.92 8.43
C ILE A 4 -3.05 17.54 7.82
N ARG A 5 -3.65 18.45 7.04
CA ARG A 5 -4.91 18.18 6.32
C ARG A 5 -4.76 17.04 5.32
N PHE A 6 -3.68 17.04 4.52
CA PHE A 6 -3.40 15.97 3.58
C PHE A 6 -3.17 14.62 4.28
N GLU A 7 -2.42 14.58 5.38
CA GLU A 7 -2.24 13.33 6.13
C GLU A 7 -3.57 12.77 6.64
N GLN A 8 -4.44 13.65 7.15
CA GLN A 8 -5.74 13.26 7.69
C GLN A 8 -6.67 12.76 6.58
N GLU A 9 -6.71 13.44 5.44
CA GLU A 9 -7.45 13.00 4.26
C GLU A 9 -7.00 11.60 3.82
N VAL A 10 -5.68 11.41 3.65
CA VAL A 10 -5.14 10.11 3.25
C VAL A 10 -5.46 9.02 4.26
N ARG A 11 -5.41 9.31 5.57
CA ARG A 11 -5.80 8.34 6.60
C ARG A 11 -7.26 7.92 6.44
N ASN A 12 -8.17 8.89 6.38
CA ASN A 12 -9.60 8.63 6.25
C ASN A 12 -9.91 7.81 4.98
N VAL A 13 -9.30 8.18 3.86
CA VAL A 13 -9.48 7.47 2.57
C VAL A 13 -8.93 6.04 2.64
N CYS A 14 -7.75 5.85 3.21
CA CYS A 14 -7.15 4.52 3.33
C CYS A 14 -7.90 3.62 4.32
N ASP A 15 -8.37 4.16 5.44
CA ASP A 15 -9.17 3.41 6.43
C ASP A 15 -10.50 2.96 5.82
N TYR A 16 -11.19 3.86 5.10
CA TYR A 16 -12.38 3.50 4.32
C TYR A 16 -12.07 2.41 3.28
N ALA A 17 -10.96 2.55 2.54
CA ALA A 17 -10.54 1.59 1.53
C ALA A 17 -10.23 0.20 2.12
N LEU A 18 -9.68 0.12 3.34
CA LEU A 18 -9.45 -1.15 4.04
C LEU A 18 -10.76 -1.80 4.48
N ASN A 19 -11.74 -1.01 4.95
CA ASN A 19 -13.07 -1.50 5.32
C ASN A 19 -13.81 -2.12 4.11
N LEU A 20 -13.63 -1.56 2.90
CA LEU A 20 -14.18 -2.13 1.66
C LEU A 20 -13.68 -3.56 1.37
N PHE A 21 -12.53 -3.93 1.93
CA PHE A 21 -11.98 -5.28 1.78
C PHE A 21 -12.49 -6.28 2.82
N GLY A 22 -13.22 -5.85 3.85
CA GLY A 22 -13.60 -6.69 4.99
C GLY A 22 -12.37 -7.17 5.77
N LEU A 23 -11.32 -6.34 5.82
CA LEU A 23 -10.05 -6.66 6.45
C LEU A 23 -9.90 -5.84 7.74
N ASP A 24 -10.80 -6.05 8.68
CA ASP A 24 -10.97 -5.22 9.90
C ASP A 24 -9.74 -5.21 10.83
N ARG A 25 -8.84 -6.20 10.64
CA ARG A 25 -7.57 -6.28 11.37
C ARG A 25 -6.49 -5.36 10.81
N LEU A 26 -6.65 -4.86 9.58
CA LEU A 26 -5.65 -4.02 8.94
C LEU A 26 -5.81 -2.57 9.38
N LYS A 27 -4.68 -1.94 9.66
CA LYS A 27 -4.63 -0.53 10.08
C LYS A 27 -3.69 0.22 9.17
N PHE A 28 -4.09 1.40 8.72
CA PHE A 28 -3.22 2.26 7.93
C PHE A 28 -2.56 3.34 8.78
N ARG A 29 -1.28 3.62 8.52
CA ARG A 29 -0.57 4.80 9.04
C ARG A 29 0.34 5.40 7.96
N PRO A 30 0.41 6.74 7.82
CA PRO A 30 1.45 7.36 7.02
C PRO A 30 2.84 6.97 7.52
N MET A 31 3.74 6.67 6.59
CA MET A 31 5.14 6.36 6.92
C MET A 31 5.87 7.65 7.27
N ARG A 32 6.45 7.71 8.48
CA ARG A 32 7.39 8.76 8.88
C ARG A 32 8.81 8.31 8.56
N ARG A 33 9.51 9.07 7.72
CA ARG A 33 10.94 8.84 7.46
C ARG A 33 11.77 9.54 8.53
N LYS A 34 12.94 8.98 8.84
CA LYS A 34 13.94 9.65 9.68
C LYS A 34 14.65 10.78 8.94
N ASN A 35 14.81 10.64 7.62
CA ASN A 35 15.47 11.62 6.76
C ASN A 35 14.49 12.08 5.67
N ASP A 36 14.44 13.38 5.41
CA ASP A 36 13.56 13.98 4.41
C ASP A 36 14.02 13.76 2.97
N HIS A 37 15.25 13.31 2.76
CA HIS A 37 15.76 13.02 1.44
C HIS A 37 16.07 11.53 1.30
N VAL A 38 15.53 10.95 0.23
CA VAL A 38 15.83 9.58 -0.18
C VAL A 38 16.77 9.63 -1.36
N ASN A 39 17.87 8.88 -1.30
CA ASN A 39 18.70 8.68 -2.46
C ASN A 39 17.93 7.83 -3.49
N THR A 40 17.29 8.47 -4.46
CA THR A 40 16.50 7.80 -5.49
C THR A 40 17.33 6.99 -6.49
N LYS A 41 18.67 7.13 -6.48
CA LYS A 41 19.57 6.26 -7.25
C LYS A 41 19.77 4.90 -6.58
N ARG A 42 19.43 4.78 -5.29
CA ARG A 42 19.42 3.52 -4.54
C ARG A 42 17.98 3.06 -4.33
N GLY A 43 17.79 1.75 -4.13
CA GLY A 43 16.47 1.21 -3.79
C GLY A 43 15.92 1.83 -2.51
N PHE A 44 14.63 2.17 -2.50
CA PHE A 44 13.96 2.74 -1.33
C PHE A 44 12.57 2.15 -1.15
N VAL A 45 12.10 2.15 0.10
CA VAL A 45 10.81 1.55 0.46
C VAL A 45 9.69 2.59 0.36
N ILE A 46 8.61 2.24 -0.35
CA ILE A 46 7.42 3.10 -0.54
C ILE A 46 6.26 2.65 0.35
N GLY A 47 6.13 1.35 0.58
CA GLY A 47 5.11 0.73 1.41
C GLY A 47 5.74 -0.40 2.22
N ARG A 48 5.22 -0.62 3.43
CA ARG A 48 5.53 -1.78 4.25
C ARG A 48 4.25 -2.28 4.89
N THR A 49 4.13 -3.60 4.99
CA THR A 49 3.10 -4.22 5.80
C THR A 49 3.69 -5.20 6.80
N ASN A 50 3.12 -5.23 8.00
CA ASN A 50 3.41 -6.25 8.98
C ASN A 50 2.31 -7.30 8.96
N LEU A 51 2.65 -8.50 8.48
CA LEU A 51 1.71 -9.63 8.38
C LEU A 51 1.19 -10.14 9.73
N LYS A 52 1.92 -9.90 10.82
CA LYS A 52 1.50 -10.32 12.17
C LYS A 52 0.52 -9.31 12.79
N THR A 53 0.83 -8.01 12.68
CA THR A 53 0.05 -6.97 13.36
C THR A 53 -1.03 -6.33 12.49
N GLY A 54 -1.01 -6.55 11.17
CA GLY A 54 -1.93 -5.92 10.23
C GLY A 54 -1.61 -4.45 9.92
N LEU A 55 -0.51 -3.90 10.46
CA LEU A 55 -0.15 -2.51 10.24
C LEU A 55 0.43 -2.32 8.83
N ILE A 56 -0.22 -1.49 8.02
CA ILE A 56 0.25 -1.01 6.72
C ILE A 56 0.76 0.42 6.88
N THR A 57 1.98 0.67 6.42
CA THR A 57 2.58 2.00 6.34
C THR A 57 2.97 2.35 4.92
N ILE A 58 2.56 3.53 4.45
CA ILE A 58 2.87 3.99 3.10
C ILE A 58 3.46 5.39 3.17
N ASP A 59 4.52 5.62 2.41
CA ASP A 59 5.06 6.95 2.21
C ASP A 59 4.12 7.75 1.31
N ILE A 60 3.39 8.68 1.91
CA ILE A 60 2.37 9.50 1.24
C ILE A 60 2.98 10.67 0.47
N PHE A 61 4.29 10.90 0.60
CA PHE A 61 5.02 11.95 -0.11
C PHE A 61 5.97 11.36 -1.13
N THR A 62 6.26 12.12 -2.18
CA THR A 62 7.18 11.74 -3.24
C THR A 62 8.60 11.54 -2.68
N PRO A 63 9.37 10.54 -3.15
CA PRO A 63 10.66 10.21 -2.54
C PRO A 63 11.72 11.32 -2.66
N ARG A 64 11.73 12.03 -3.80
CA ARG A 64 12.73 13.06 -4.13
C ARG A 64 12.39 14.43 -3.55
N PHE A 65 11.15 14.89 -3.78
CA PHE A 65 10.73 16.27 -3.50
C PHE A 65 9.85 16.40 -2.28
N ARG A 66 9.48 15.30 -1.62
CA ARG A 66 8.55 15.26 -0.47
C ARG A 66 7.22 15.97 -0.72
N LYS A 67 6.80 16.10 -1.98
CA LYS A 67 5.47 16.60 -2.36
C LYS A 67 4.38 15.55 -2.12
N PRO A 68 3.15 15.93 -1.75
CA PRO A 68 2.02 15.02 -1.64
C PRO A 68 1.87 14.12 -2.88
N LYS A 69 1.71 12.81 -2.68
CA LYS A 69 1.40 11.90 -3.77
C LYS A 69 -0.08 12.00 -4.15
N LYS A 70 -0.38 11.69 -5.41
CA LYS A 70 -1.76 11.43 -5.83
C LYS A 70 -2.37 10.33 -4.96
N ILE A 71 -3.58 10.55 -4.47
CA ILE A 71 -4.30 9.58 -3.62
C ILE A 71 -4.47 8.23 -4.33
N SER A 72 -4.72 8.20 -5.65
CA SER A 72 -4.73 6.95 -6.42
C SER A 72 -3.40 6.19 -6.38
N SER A 73 -2.25 6.87 -6.33
CA SER A 73 -0.96 6.20 -6.18
C SER A 73 -0.80 5.58 -4.79
N ILE A 74 -1.33 6.23 -3.76
CA ILE A 74 -1.34 5.71 -2.38
C ILE A 74 -2.28 4.51 -2.29
N LEU A 75 -3.50 4.62 -2.82
CA LEU A 75 -4.47 3.52 -2.89
C LEU A 75 -3.93 2.30 -3.65
N ARG A 76 -3.21 2.49 -4.77
CA ARG A 76 -2.56 1.37 -5.47
C ARG A 76 -1.52 0.66 -4.61
N THR A 77 -0.74 1.43 -3.85
CA THR A 77 0.20 0.85 -2.87
C THR A 77 -0.56 0.12 -1.77
N LEU A 78 -1.64 0.70 -1.23
CA LEU A 78 -2.49 0.08 -0.22
C LEU A 78 -3.07 -1.25 -0.71
N ALA A 79 -3.57 -1.31 -1.94
CA ALA A 79 -4.07 -2.54 -2.56
C ALA A 79 -2.99 -3.63 -2.67
N HIS A 80 -1.74 -3.24 -2.93
CA HIS A 80 -0.60 -4.15 -2.96
C HIS A 80 -0.29 -4.70 -1.58
N GLU A 81 -0.19 -3.83 -0.57
CA GLU A 81 0.10 -4.22 0.81
C GLU A 81 -1.03 -5.09 1.40
N ALA A 82 -2.29 -4.74 1.16
CA ALA A 82 -3.44 -5.54 1.58
C ALA A 82 -3.48 -6.92 0.88
N ALA A 83 -3.02 -7.01 -0.37
CA ALA A 83 -2.96 -8.29 -1.08
C ALA A 83 -1.97 -9.27 -0.43
N HIS A 84 -0.92 -8.80 0.26
CA HIS A 84 -0.01 -9.68 1.02
C HIS A 84 -0.71 -10.35 2.21
N HIS A 85 -1.81 -9.78 2.73
CA HIS A 85 -2.64 -10.43 3.77
C HIS A 85 -3.66 -11.41 3.19
N GLN A 86 -4.17 -11.13 2.00
CA GLN A 86 -5.14 -11.99 1.31
C GLN A 86 -4.47 -13.19 0.61
N LYS A 87 -3.22 -12.99 0.20
CA LYS A 87 -2.37 -13.94 -0.54
C LYS A 87 -0.97 -13.92 0.05
N THR A 88 -0.86 -14.51 1.23
CA THR A 88 0.36 -14.55 2.03
C THR A 88 1.54 -15.09 1.23
N PRO A 89 2.74 -14.50 1.41
CA PRO A 89 3.97 -15.08 0.91
C PRO A 89 4.17 -16.52 1.42
N TYR A 90 4.69 -17.38 0.56
CA TYR A 90 4.97 -18.78 0.91
C TYR A 90 6.38 -19.18 0.47
N ARG A 91 6.87 -20.31 0.99
CA ARG A 91 8.16 -20.88 0.62
C ARG A 91 8.01 -21.91 -0.50
N SER A 92 8.93 -21.90 -1.44
CA SER A 92 8.94 -22.84 -2.56
C SER A 92 10.39 -23.25 -2.87
N ARG A 93 10.58 -24.46 -3.41
CA ARG A 93 11.88 -24.88 -3.95
C ARG A 93 11.98 -24.44 -5.41
N PHE A 94 13.06 -23.76 -5.76
CA PHE A 94 13.38 -23.37 -7.13
C PHE A 94 14.86 -23.60 -7.36
N MET A 95 15.20 -24.42 -8.38
CA MET A 95 16.59 -24.77 -8.70
C MET A 95 17.37 -25.27 -7.46
N GLY A 96 16.75 -26.15 -6.67
CA GLY A 96 17.34 -26.70 -5.44
C GLY A 96 17.31 -25.78 -4.19
N ARG A 97 17.01 -24.48 -4.34
CA ARG A 97 17.02 -23.50 -3.24
C ARG A 97 15.63 -23.24 -2.69
N ILE A 98 15.51 -23.02 -1.37
CA ILE A 98 14.27 -22.55 -0.74
C ILE A 98 14.18 -21.02 -0.92
N ILE A 99 13.16 -20.56 -1.62
CA ILE A 99 12.89 -19.13 -1.86
C ILE A 99 11.58 -18.69 -1.23
N ASN A 100 11.52 -17.43 -0.79
CA ASN A 100 10.29 -16.78 -0.38
C ASN A 100 9.60 -16.18 -1.62
N ARG A 101 8.37 -16.60 -1.91
CA ARG A 101 7.55 -16.06 -3.00
C ARG A 101 6.54 -15.06 -2.47
N SER A 102 6.92 -13.79 -2.48
CA SER A 102 6.03 -12.69 -2.11
C SER A 102 5.17 -12.20 -3.28
N HIS A 103 5.70 -12.25 -4.51
CA HIS A 103 5.06 -11.66 -5.70
C HIS A 103 4.82 -12.69 -6.79
N TYR A 104 3.80 -13.52 -6.62
CA TYR A 104 3.43 -14.60 -7.55
C TYR A 104 2.19 -14.24 -8.39
N PRO A 105 1.88 -14.96 -9.49
CA PRO A 105 0.79 -14.57 -10.40
C PRO A 105 -0.57 -14.39 -9.72
N ILE A 106 -0.94 -15.28 -8.78
CA ILE A 106 -2.19 -15.18 -8.02
C ILE A 106 -2.20 -13.91 -7.16
N PHE A 107 -1.08 -13.53 -6.56
CA PHE A 107 -0.94 -12.29 -5.81
C PHE A 107 -1.25 -11.08 -6.71
N TYR A 108 -0.67 -11.00 -7.92
CA TYR A 108 -0.95 -9.88 -8.83
C TYR A 108 -2.41 -9.82 -9.27
N ARG A 109 -3.06 -10.98 -9.48
CA ARG A 109 -4.51 -11.03 -9.72
C ARG A 109 -5.30 -10.47 -8.55
N GLN A 110 -4.88 -10.74 -7.32
CA GLN A 110 -5.51 -10.17 -6.12
C GLN A 110 -5.33 -8.66 -6.04
N VAL A 111 -4.14 -8.13 -6.33
CA VAL A 111 -3.89 -6.68 -6.41
C VAL A 111 -4.83 -6.02 -7.44
N ALA A 112 -4.96 -6.61 -8.63
CA ALA A 112 -5.85 -6.10 -9.66
C ALA A 112 -7.32 -6.11 -9.22
N ARG A 113 -7.77 -7.17 -8.52
CA ARG A 113 -9.12 -7.24 -7.93
C ARG A 113 -9.35 -6.15 -6.90
N ASN A 114 -8.38 -5.90 -6.02
CA ASN A 114 -8.45 -4.83 -5.01
C ASN A 114 -8.58 -3.45 -5.68
N ILE A 115 -7.76 -3.16 -6.69
CA ILE A 115 -7.85 -1.90 -7.45
C ILE A 115 -9.21 -1.78 -8.16
N LYS A 116 -9.73 -2.88 -8.72
CA LYS A 116 -11.05 -2.88 -9.38
C LYS A 116 -12.17 -2.58 -8.39
N LYS A 117 -12.07 -3.02 -7.13
CA LYS A 117 -13.03 -2.64 -6.07
C LYS A 117 -13.01 -1.14 -5.83
N PHE A 118 -11.83 -0.53 -5.71
CA PHE A 118 -11.72 0.92 -5.54
C PHE A 118 -12.33 1.71 -6.70
N LYS A 119 -12.11 1.27 -7.94
CA LYS A 119 -12.67 1.92 -9.13
C LYS A 119 -14.19 1.76 -9.27
N LYS A 120 -14.81 0.82 -8.56
CA LYS A 120 -16.26 0.59 -8.58
C LYS A 120 -16.97 1.26 -7.40
N ASP A 121 -16.23 1.63 -6.38
CA ASP A 121 -16.77 2.29 -5.20
C ASP A 121 -17.02 3.77 -5.50
N LYS A 122 -18.23 4.26 -5.17
CA LYS A 122 -18.66 5.63 -5.50
C LYS A 122 -17.76 6.70 -4.90
N THR A 123 -17.19 6.45 -3.73
CA THR A 123 -16.35 7.40 -3.00
C THR A 123 -14.92 7.38 -3.56
N LEU A 124 -14.36 6.19 -3.77
CA LEU A 124 -12.96 6.03 -4.17
C LEU A 124 -12.73 6.22 -5.68
N GLU A 125 -13.75 6.00 -6.52
CA GLU A 125 -13.65 6.17 -7.98
C GLU A 125 -13.15 7.58 -8.36
N ALA A 126 -13.58 8.61 -7.62
CA ALA A 126 -13.18 10.01 -7.84
C ALA A 126 -11.66 10.21 -7.87
N TYR A 127 -10.89 9.40 -7.12
CA TYR A 127 -9.44 9.51 -7.08
C TYR A 127 -8.73 8.83 -8.27
N PHE A 128 -9.45 8.02 -9.06
CA PHE A 128 -8.92 7.29 -10.22
C PHE A 128 -9.30 7.90 -11.57
N LYS A 129 -10.09 8.98 -11.58
CA LYS A 129 -10.40 9.79 -12.75
C LYS A 129 -9.25 10.72 -13.10
#